data_AF-A0A7C2CSN3-F1
#
_entry.id   AF-A0A7C2CSN3-F1
#
_cell.length_a   1.000
_cell.length_b   1.000
_cell.length_c   1.000
_cell.angle_alpha   90.00
_cell.angle_beta   90.00
_cell.angle_gamma   90.00
#
_symmetry.space_group_name_H-M   'P 1'
#
loop_
_entity.id
_entity.type
_entity.pdbx_description
1 polymer ?
#
loop_
_entity_poly.entity_id
_entity_poly.type
_entity_poly.pdbx_seq_one_letter_code
_entity_poly.pdbx_strand_id
1 'polypeptide(L)'
;MVEKWLKPYHVVIVVENKQCKIMEKFASLGLKRLKVTDIRGSNSGKVKHLVALEAKDAAKISEDSKSAKPMGEAGSNSSLWFESEGCEVCNTIISYGAFLISGKSVEEHMIMYSFIVPTFEAYKGIISALESAGHRVNVLKRGSFEAKSGVLTEKQERIFWLALKSGFFDYPRKIGLRELAAKLGVKPATLSEIIRRGTKRLLKQYFEK
;
A
#
# COMPACT_ATOMS: atom_id res chain seq x y z
N MET A 1 1.85 37.21 11.27
CA MET A 1 0.77 36.22 11.10
C MET A 1 1.45 34.90 10.78
N VAL A 2 1.59 34.01 11.76
CA VAL A 2 2.29 32.73 11.54
C VAL A 2 1.34 31.85 10.72
N GLU A 3 1.71 31.54 9.49
CA GLU A 3 1.01 30.54 8.68
C GLU A 3 0.88 29.26 9.51
N LYS A 4 -0.35 28.94 9.94
CA LYS A 4 -0.65 27.66 10.58
C LYS A 4 -0.45 26.60 9.51
N TRP A 5 0.72 25.99 9.50
CA TRP A 5 1.00 24.77 8.75
C TRP A 5 -0.16 23.80 8.95
N LEU A 6 -0.81 23.39 7.85
CA LEU A 6 -1.90 22.43 7.90
C LEU A 6 -1.38 21.16 8.56
N LYS A 7 -2.14 20.61 9.51
CA LYS A 7 -1.80 19.35 10.20
C LYS A 7 -2.42 18.21 9.41
N PRO A 8 -1.65 17.48 8.58
CA PRO A 8 -2.20 16.39 7.79
C PRO A 8 -2.72 15.27 8.69
N TYR A 9 -3.68 14.50 8.18
CA TYR A 9 -4.22 13.32 8.87
C TYR A 9 -4.01 12.08 8.01
N HIS A 10 -3.55 11.00 8.63
CA HIS A 10 -3.56 9.67 8.02
C HIS A 10 -4.90 9.01 8.33
N VAL A 11 -5.60 8.61 7.27
CA VAL A 11 -6.90 7.96 7.37
C VAL A 11 -6.85 6.61 6.67
N VAL A 12 -7.45 5.61 7.30
CA VAL A 12 -7.72 4.30 6.70
C VAL A 12 -9.21 4.02 6.83
N ILE A 13 -9.86 3.77 5.70
CA ILE A 13 -11.28 3.41 5.62
C ILE A 13 -11.45 2.13 4.83
N VAL A 14 -12.54 1.42 5.09
CA VAL A 14 -13.07 0.36 4.22
C VAL A 14 -14.37 0.88 3.62
N VAL A 15 -14.52 0.71 2.31
CA VAL A 15 -15.71 1.12 1.58
C VAL A 15 -16.27 -0.08 0.84
N GLU A 16 -17.55 -0.36 1.02
CA GLU A 16 -18.31 -1.30 0.19
C GLU A 16 -18.63 -0.61 -1.16
N ASN A 17 -17.86 -0.91 -2.19
CA ASN A 17 -17.96 -0.30 -3.51
C ASN A 17 -18.43 -1.32 -4.57
N LYS A 18 -19.75 -1.46 -4.69
CA LYS A 18 -20.40 -2.32 -5.70
C LYS A 18 -20.35 -1.74 -7.12
N GLN A 19 -20.14 -0.42 -7.24
CA GLN A 19 -20.19 0.31 -8.51
C GLN A 19 -18.78 0.63 -9.04
N CYS A 20 -17.77 -0.13 -8.61
CA CYS A 20 -16.42 0.03 -9.12
C CYS A 20 -16.40 -0.41 -10.59
N LYS A 21 -16.34 0.55 -11.52
CA LYS A 21 -16.27 0.31 -12.98
C LYS A 21 -15.19 -0.68 -13.40
N ILE A 22 -14.11 -0.78 -12.61
CA ILE A 22 -13.05 -1.76 -12.81
C ILE A 22 -13.53 -3.16 -12.43
N MET A 23 -14.11 -3.33 -11.25
CA MET A 23 -14.63 -4.63 -10.84
C MET A 23 -15.69 -5.11 -11.84
N GLU A 24 -16.54 -4.20 -12.32
CA GLU A 24 -17.56 -4.47 -13.34
C GLU A 24 -16.94 -4.88 -14.69
N LYS A 25 -16.00 -4.08 -15.22
CA LYS A 25 -15.32 -4.38 -16.50
C LYS A 25 -14.59 -5.72 -16.49
N PHE A 26 -13.98 -6.08 -15.37
CA PHE A 26 -13.27 -7.35 -15.27
C PHE A 26 -14.24 -8.52 -15.01
N ALA A 27 -15.33 -8.30 -14.27
CA ALA A 27 -16.41 -9.28 -14.14
C ALA A 27 -17.05 -9.59 -15.51
N SER A 28 -17.26 -8.59 -16.38
CA SER A 28 -17.77 -8.81 -17.74
C SER A 28 -16.81 -9.59 -18.65
N LEU A 29 -15.51 -9.57 -18.34
CA LEU A 29 -14.49 -10.40 -19.02
C LEU A 29 -14.42 -11.84 -18.44
N GLY A 30 -15.34 -12.20 -17.55
CA GLY A 30 -15.40 -13.53 -16.92
C GLY A 30 -14.34 -13.78 -15.86
N LEU A 31 -13.70 -12.72 -15.34
CA LEU A 31 -12.63 -12.77 -14.36
C LEU A 31 -13.24 -12.75 -12.95
N LYS A 32 -13.54 -13.94 -12.42
CA LYS A 32 -14.35 -14.09 -11.19
C LYS A 32 -13.59 -13.81 -9.89
N ARG A 33 -12.25 -13.70 -9.93
CA ARG A 33 -11.41 -13.50 -8.74
C ARG A 33 -10.37 -12.42 -8.98
N LEU A 34 -10.84 -11.18 -8.94
CA LEU A 34 -9.98 -10.01 -9.08
C LEU A 34 -9.61 -9.46 -7.71
N LYS A 35 -8.31 -9.35 -7.44
CA LYS A 35 -7.81 -8.72 -6.21
C LYS A 35 -7.11 -7.42 -6.55
N VAL A 36 -7.67 -6.30 -6.11
CA VAL A 36 -6.98 -5.02 -6.18
C VAL A 36 -5.85 -5.04 -5.15
N THR A 37 -4.61 -4.96 -5.61
CA THR A 37 -3.42 -4.99 -4.76
C THR A 37 -2.88 -3.59 -4.47
N ASP A 38 -3.12 -2.63 -5.37
CA ASP A 38 -2.87 -1.22 -5.11
C ASP A 38 -3.77 -0.29 -5.95
N ILE A 39 -4.04 0.90 -5.43
CA ILE A 39 -4.69 2.02 -6.13
C ILE A 39 -3.95 3.29 -5.77
N ARG A 40 -3.59 4.10 -6.77
CA ARG A 40 -2.92 5.39 -6.55
C ARG A 40 -3.52 6.48 -7.44
N GLY A 41 -3.52 7.71 -6.95
CA GLY A 41 -3.76 8.87 -7.79
C GLY A 41 -2.58 9.12 -8.74
N SER A 42 -2.86 9.69 -9.90
CA SER A 42 -1.88 10.24 -10.84
C SER A 42 -1.97 11.76 -10.86
N ASN A 43 -0.88 12.43 -11.24
CA ASN A 43 -0.85 13.89 -11.41
C ASN A 43 -1.73 14.37 -12.57
N SER A 44 -2.15 13.46 -13.46
CA SER A 44 -3.05 13.74 -14.59
C SER A 44 -4.54 13.70 -14.24
N GLY A 45 -4.89 13.52 -12.96
CA GLY A 45 -6.28 13.30 -12.52
C GLY A 45 -6.80 11.87 -12.73
N LYS A 46 -6.00 11.00 -13.37
CA LYS A 46 -6.30 9.57 -13.54
C LYS A 46 -5.97 8.76 -12.29
N VAL A 47 -6.54 7.57 -12.20
CA VAL A 47 -6.27 6.60 -11.14
C VAL A 47 -5.53 5.40 -11.71
N LYS A 48 -4.42 5.04 -11.05
CA LYS A 48 -3.58 3.88 -11.36
C LYS A 48 -4.04 2.69 -10.54
N HIS A 49 -4.19 1.55 -11.19
CA HIS A 49 -4.65 0.31 -10.55
C HIS A 49 -3.63 -0.79 -10.76
N LEU A 50 -3.30 -1.48 -9.67
CA LEU A 50 -2.55 -2.73 -9.70
C LEU A 50 -3.46 -3.84 -9.22
N VAL A 51 -3.55 -4.88 -10.03
CA VAL A 51 -4.49 -5.98 -9.84
C VAL A 51 -3.76 -7.31 -9.97
N ALA A 52 -4.04 -8.25 -9.06
CA ALA A 52 -3.62 -9.63 -9.18
C ALA A 52 -4.73 -10.50 -9.78
N LEU A 53 -4.34 -11.38 -10.69
CA LEU A 53 -5.21 -12.28 -11.45
C LEU A 53 -4.62 -13.70 -11.46
N GLU A 54 -5.48 -14.70 -11.55
CA GLU A 54 -5.05 -16.08 -11.78
C GLU A 54 -4.40 -16.22 -13.18
N ALA A 55 -3.41 -17.11 -13.32
CA ALA A 55 -2.67 -17.28 -14.58
C ALA A 55 -3.57 -17.59 -15.80
N LYS A 56 -4.66 -18.33 -15.58
CA LYS A 56 -5.66 -18.66 -16.62
C LYS A 56 -6.45 -17.45 -17.14
N ASP A 57 -6.55 -16.42 -16.31
CA ASP A 57 -7.34 -15.21 -16.54
C ASP A 57 -6.47 -14.10 -17.16
N ALA A 58 -5.15 -14.17 -16.97
CA ALA A 58 -4.15 -13.32 -17.62
C ALA A 58 -4.19 -13.42 -19.16
N ALA A 59 -4.37 -14.64 -19.68
CA ALA A 59 -4.36 -14.94 -21.11
C ALA A 59 -5.53 -14.27 -21.87
N LYS A 60 -6.61 -13.91 -21.17
CA LYS A 60 -7.79 -13.25 -21.77
C LYS A 60 -7.62 -11.75 -21.97
N ILE A 61 -6.64 -11.13 -21.32
CA ILE A 61 -6.47 -9.66 -21.29
C ILE A 61 -5.43 -9.19 -22.31
N SER A 62 -4.50 -10.07 -22.73
CA SER A 62 -3.41 -9.72 -23.65
C SER A 62 -3.89 -9.31 -25.05
N GLU A 63 -5.08 -9.72 -25.48
CA GLU A 63 -5.58 -9.44 -26.84
C GLU A 63 -6.29 -8.08 -26.97
N ASP A 64 -6.86 -7.53 -25.88
CA ASP A 64 -7.92 -6.52 -26.00
C ASP A 64 -7.59 -5.14 -25.38
N SER A 65 -6.37 -4.92 -24.87
CA SER A 65 -6.08 -3.72 -24.08
C SER A 65 -4.78 -3.00 -24.44
N LYS A 66 -4.88 -1.95 -25.28
CA LYS A 66 -3.81 -0.97 -25.57
C LYS A 66 -3.31 -0.18 -24.34
N SER A 67 -3.95 -0.34 -23.17
CA SER A 67 -3.69 0.44 -21.96
C SER A 67 -3.30 -0.41 -20.74
N ALA A 68 -3.20 -1.73 -20.89
CA ALA A 68 -2.80 -2.62 -19.80
C ALA A 68 -1.51 -3.34 -20.20
N LYS A 69 -0.43 -3.09 -19.45
CA LYS A 69 0.83 -3.80 -19.68
C LYS A 69 0.91 -4.93 -18.65
N PRO A 70 0.88 -6.21 -19.07
CA PRO A 70 1.18 -7.30 -18.15
C PRO A 70 2.61 -7.12 -17.63
N MET A 71 2.78 -7.21 -16.31
CA MET A 71 4.09 -7.07 -15.68
C MET A 71 4.30 -8.25 -14.73
N GLY A 72 5.15 -9.19 -15.14
CA GLY A 72 5.49 -10.41 -14.39
C GLY A 72 5.72 -11.62 -15.29
N GLU A 73 6.62 -12.51 -14.88
CA GLU A 73 6.79 -13.82 -15.52
C GLU A 73 5.59 -14.72 -15.22
N ALA A 74 5.32 -15.67 -16.13
CA ALA A 74 4.29 -16.69 -16.00
C ALA A 74 4.62 -17.68 -14.87
N GLY A 75 4.45 -17.23 -13.63
CA GLY A 75 4.63 -18.02 -12.41
C GLY A 75 3.49 -17.74 -11.43
N SER A 76 2.52 -18.67 -11.40
CA SER A 76 1.35 -18.81 -10.51
C SER A 76 0.39 -17.62 -10.27
N ASN A 77 0.83 -16.36 -10.18
CA ASN A 77 -0.01 -15.17 -10.05
C ASN A 77 0.47 -14.05 -10.97
N SER A 78 -0.32 -13.73 -11.98
CA SER A 78 -0.06 -12.60 -12.88
C SER A 78 -0.53 -11.29 -12.24
N SER A 79 0.21 -10.20 -12.48
CA SER A 79 -0.21 -8.86 -12.08
C SER A 79 -0.39 -7.98 -13.32
N LEU A 80 -1.45 -7.17 -13.29
CA LEU A 80 -1.79 -6.22 -14.34
C LEU A 80 -1.83 -4.82 -13.75
N TRP A 81 -1.19 -3.88 -14.46
CA TRP A 81 -1.30 -2.47 -14.18
C TRP A 81 -1.98 -1.74 -15.34
N PHE A 82 -2.89 -0.81 -15.01
CA PHE A 82 -3.56 0.06 -15.97
C PHE A 82 -4.03 1.38 -15.32
N GLU A 83 -4.37 2.35 -16.17
CA GLU A 83 -4.96 3.63 -15.76
C GLU A 83 -6.45 3.70 -16.11
N SER A 84 -7.23 4.39 -15.29
CA SER A 84 -8.64 4.70 -15.54
C SER A 84 -8.99 6.11 -15.06
N GLU A 85 -10.19 6.58 -15.41
CA GLU A 85 -10.77 7.82 -14.88
C GLU A 85 -11.19 7.69 -13.39
N GLY A 86 -10.95 6.53 -12.77
CA GLY A 86 -11.36 6.26 -11.39
C GLY A 86 -12.85 5.97 -11.24
N CYS A 87 -13.21 5.44 -10.07
CA CYS A 87 -14.60 5.37 -9.62
C CYS A 87 -14.93 6.55 -8.70
N GLU A 88 -16.19 6.71 -8.35
CA GLU A 88 -16.66 7.79 -7.46
C GLU A 88 -15.88 7.82 -6.13
N VAL A 89 -15.56 6.66 -5.55
CA VAL A 89 -14.79 6.59 -4.31
C VAL A 89 -13.37 7.16 -4.46
N CYS A 90 -12.63 6.71 -5.48
CA CYS A 90 -11.28 7.20 -5.75
C CYS A 90 -11.27 8.71 -6.02
N ASN A 91 -12.23 9.17 -6.84
CA ASN A 91 -12.30 10.56 -7.26
C ASN A 91 -12.73 11.47 -6.11
N THR A 92 -13.63 11.01 -5.25
CA THR A 92 -13.98 11.71 -4.01
C THR A 92 -12.78 11.84 -3.08
N ILE A 93 -11.98 10.78 -2.90
CA ILE A 93 -10.77 10.90 -2.06
C ILE A 93 -9.80 11.94 -2.66
N ILE A 94 -9.54 11.87 -3.96
CA ILE A 94 -8.56 12.74 -4.64
C ILE A 94 -9.04 14.20 -4.71
N SER A 95 -10.35 14.46 -4.88
CA SER A 95 -10.91 15.81 -5.03
C SER A 95 -10.76 16.68 -3.79
N TYR A 96 -10.62 16.07 -2.61
CA TYR A 96 -10.33 16.76 -1.35
C TYR A 96 -8.82 16.97 -1.10
N GLY A 97 -8.00 16.90 -2.15
CA GLY A 97 -6.56 17.13 -2.08
C GLY A 97 -5.81 16.03 -1.31
N ALA A 98 -6.37 14.82 -1.25
CA ALA A 98 -5.75 13.73 -0.52
C ALA A 98 -4.63 13.06 -1.33
N PHE A 99 -3.53 12.71 -0.65
CA PHE A 99 -2.56 11.75 -1.16
C PHE A 99 -3.11 10.34 -0.99
N LEU A 100 -3.67 9.76 -2.05
CA LEU A 100 -4.10 8.36 -2.06
C LEU A 100 -2.88 7.43 -2.03
N ILE A 101 -2.57 6.86 -0.87
CA ILE A 101 -1.39 6.00 -0.64
C ILE A 101 -1.60 4.61 -1.24
N SER A 102 -2.78 4.03 -1.01
CA SER A 102 -3.12 2.70 -1.52
C SER A 102 -4.62 2.42 -1.47
N GLY A 103 -5.07 1.48 -2.29
CA GLY A 103 -6.38 0.84 -2.23
C GLY A 103 -6.22 -0.68 -2.38
N LYS A 104 -6.81 -1.46 -1.47
CA LYS A 104 -6.63 -2.92 -1.43
C LYS A 104 -7.96 -3.63 -1.22
N SER A 105 -8.24 -4.65 -2.03
CA SER A 105 -9.38 -5.53 -1.78
C SER A 105 -9.17 -6.28 -0.46
N VAL A 106 -10.15 -6.18 0.43
CA VAL A 106 -10.22 -6.95 1.68
C VAL A 106 -11.10 -8.18 1.45
N GLU A 107 -12.28 -7.95 0.89
CA GLU A 107 -13.30 -8.95 0.56
C GLU A 107 -13.98 -8.54 -0.77
N GLU A 108 -14.98 -9.31 -1.20
CA GLU A 108 -15.76 -8.97 -2.39
C GLU A 108 -16.44 -7.61 -2.21
N HIS A 109 -16.26 -6.73 -3.20
CA HIS A 109 -16.71 -5.32 -3.18
C HIS A 109 -16.15 -4.44 -2.05
N MET A 110 -15.38 -4.96 -1.10
CA MET A 110 -14.82 -4.16 -0.01
C MET A 110 -13.37 -3.78 -0.30
N ILE A 111 -13.14 -2.48 -0.44
CA ILE A 111 -11.80 -1.92 -0.68
C ILE A 111 -11.40 -1.08 0.52
N MET A 112 -10.23 -1.41 1.09
CA MET A 112 -9.56 -0.60 2.08
C MET A 112 -8.72 0.47 1.39
N TYR A 113 -9.03 1.73 1.67
CA TYR A 113 -8.27 2.88 1.21
C TYR A 113 -7.43 3.45 2.34
N SER A 114 -6.18 3.77 2.05
CA SER A 114 -5.28 4.51 2.94
C SER A 114 -4.87 5.78 2.23
N PHE A 115 -5.05 6.93 2.88
CA PHE A 115 -4.74 8.24 2.29
C PHE A 115 -4.35 9.27 3.36
N ILE A 116 -3.67 10.32 2.92
CA ILE A 116 -3.34 11.48 3.76
C ILE A 116 -4.15 12.67 3.27
N VAL A 117 -4.88 13.32 4.15
CA VAL A 117 -5.59 14.58 3.85
C VAL A 117 -4.85 15.77 4.48
N PRO A 118 -4.97 16.97 3.89
CA PRO A 118 -4.32 18.16 4.42
C PRO A 118 -4.89 18.61 5.77
N THR A 119 -6.19 18.38 6.02
CA THR A 119 -6.88 18.82 7.25
C THR A 119 -7.92 17.81 7.73
N PHE A 120 -8.40 18.00 8.96
CA PHE A 120 -9.50 17.21 9.51
C PHE A 120 -10.82 17.46 8.78
N GLU A 121 -11.04 18.69 8.29
CA GLU A 121 -12.20 19.09 7.49
C GLU A 121 -12.23 18.35 6.15
N ALA A 122 -11.07 18.20 5.49
CA ALA A 122 -10.96 17.41 4.26
C ALA A 122 -11.32 15.95 4.50
N TYR A 123 -10.86 15.35 5.62
CA TYR A 123 -11.31 14.01 6.02
C TYR A 123 -12.82 13.93 6.18
N LYS A 124 -13.43 14.85 6.95
CA LYS A 124 -14.88 14.87 7.18
C LYS A 124 -15.66 15.01 5.87
N GLY A 125 -15.20 15.89 4.99
CA GLY A 125 -15.81 16.10 3.67
C GLY A 125 -15.80 14.84 2.82
N ILE A 126 -14.69 14.09 2.79
CA ILE A 126 -14.61 12.79 2.10
C ILE A 126 -15.65 11.81 2.67
N ILE A 127 -15.72 11.64 3.99
CA ILE A 127 -16.67 10.69 4.61
C ILE A 127 -18.11 11.08 4.29
N SER A 128 -18.50 12.35 4.50
CA SER A 128 -19.85 12.80 4.21
C SER A 128 -20.20 12.68 2.72
N ALA A 129 -19.27 12.98 1.81
CA ALA A 129 -19.52 12.85 0.37
C ALA A 129 -19.75 11.39 -0.03
N LEU A 130 -18.94 10.46 0.48
CA LEU A 130 -19.10 9.03 0.22
C LEU A 130 -20.42 8.48 0.78
N GLU A 131 -20.76 8.85 2.02
CA GLU A 131 -22.02 8.43 2.65
C GLU A 131 -23.25 9.02 1.93
N SER A 132 -23.18 10.29 1.50
CA SER A 132 -24.25 10.96 0.73
C SER A 132 -24.44 10.35 -0.65
N ALA A 133 -23.36 9.83 -1.25
CA ALA A 133 -23.40 9.05 -2.49
C ALA A 133 -23.88 7.59 -2.29
N GLY A 134 -24.22 7.21 -1.05
CA GLY A 134 -24.78 5.89 -0.73
C GLY A 134 -23.74 4.80 -0.45
N HIS A 135 -22.46 5.14 -0.34
CA HIS A 135 -21.43 4.17 0.04
C HIS A 135 -21.45 3.92 1.55
N ARG A 136 -21.31 2.65 1.95
CA ARG A 136 -21.07 2.29 3.35
C ARG A 136 -19.58 2.43 3.65
N VAL A 137 -19.24 3.33 4.58
CA VAL A 137 -17.86 3.64 4.95
C VAL A 137 -17.60 3.23 6.40
N ASN A 138 -16.56 2.44 6.61
CA ASN A 138 -16.06 2.09 7.94
C ASN A 138 -14.67 2.71 8.16
N VAL A 139 -14.53 3.57 9.15
CA VAL A 139 -13.25 4.23 9.46
C VAL A 139 -12.44 3.35 10.40
N LEU A 140 -11.37 2.74 9.88
CA LEU A 140 -10.48 1.87 10.67
C LEU A 140 -9.41 2.66 11.43
N LYS A 141 -8.92 3.75 10.84
CA LYS A 141 -7.88 4.57 11.43
C LYS A 141 -8.07 6.03 11.07
N ARG A 142 -7.86 6.90 12.04
CA ARG A 142 -7.74 8.34 11.85
C ARG A 142 -6.80 8.91 12.91
N GLY A 143 -5.76 9.61 12.48
CA GLY A 143 -4.86 10.31 13.40
C GLY A 143 -4.05 11.36 12.67
N SER A 144 -3.40 12.25 13.43
CA SER A 144 -2.42 13.15 12.85
C SER A 144 -1.39 12.34 12.05
N PHE A 145 -1.12 12.78 10.83
CA PHE A 145 -0.06 12.22 10.04
C PHE A 145 1.26 12.61 10.68
N GLU A 146 1.88 11.63 11.32
CA GLU A 146 3.30 11.66 11.60
C GLU A 146 3.99 11.10 10.37
N ALA A 147 4.79 11.94 9.69
CA ALA A 147 5.78 11.41 8.77
C ALA A 147 6.54 10.34 9.54
N LYS A 148 6.46 9.08 9.10
CA LYS A 148 7.33 8.05 9.64
C LYS A 148 8.74 8.47 9.27
N SER A 149 9.41 9.21 10.14
CA SER A 149 10.86 9.31 10.12
C SER A 149 11.33 7.87 10.10
N GLY A 150 12.11 7.48 9.08
CA GLY A 150 12.65 6.12 8.99
C GLY A 150 13.17 5.71 10.36
N VAL A 151 12.52 4.74 10.98
CA VAL A 151 12.82 4.34 12.37
C VAL A 151 14.25 3.82 12.40
N LEU A 152 14.57 3.08 11.34
CA LEU A 152 15.91 2.70 10.95
C LEU A 152 16.48 3.73 9.96
N THR A 153 17.79 3.93 10.01
CA THR A 153 18.53 4.55 8.88
C THR A 153 18.46 3.62 7.65
N GLU A 154 18.60 4.13 6.44
CA GLU A 154 18.62 3.31 5.21
C GLU A 154 19.59 2.12 5.30
N LYS A 155 20.79 2.34 5.85
CA LYS A 155 21.80 1.29 6.07
C LYS A 155 21.29 0.20 7.02
N GLN A 156 20.64 0.60 8.10
CA GLN A 156 20.04 -0.34 9.06
C GLN A 156 18.88 -1.09 8.40
N GLU A 157 18.00 -0.40 7.68
CA GLU A 157 16.84 -1.01 7.01
C GLU A 157 17.28 -2.08 6.01
N ARG A 158 18.27 -1.78 5.16
CA ARG A 158 18.85 -2.76 4.23
C ARG A 158 19.42 -3.99 4.94
N ILE A 159 20.16 -3.79 6.04
CA ILE A 159 20.76 -4.88 6.81
C ILE A 159 19.69 -5.73 7.50
N PHE A 160 18.68 -5.11 8.10
CA PHE A 160 17.56 -5.81 8.73
C PHE A 160 16.74 -6.60 7.71
N TRP A 161 16.49 -6.03 6.54
CA TRP A 161 15.79 -6.72 5.46
C TRP A 161 16.54 -7.96 4.99
N LEU A 162 17.86 -7.85 4.76
CA LEU A 162 18.66 -9.00 4.33
C LEU A 162 18.77 -10.06 5.43
N ALA A 163 18.94 -9.64 6.69
CA ALA A 163 18.94 -10.54 7.83
C ALA A 163 17.62 -11.33 7.93
N LEU A 164 16.48 -10.66 7.80
CA LEU A 164 15.16 -11.27 7.79
C LEU A 164 15.00 -12.26 6.63
N LYS A 165 15.34 -11.85 5.41
CA LYS A 165 15.24 -12.71 4.21
C LYS A 165 16.14 -13.94 4.27
N SER A 166 17.29 -13.83 4.93
CA SER A 166 18.24 -14.92 5.09
C SER A 166 17.89 -15.86 6.25
N GLY A 167 16.81 -15.60 6.98
CA GLY A 167 16.38 -16.40 8.14
C GLY A 167 17.28 -16.24 9.37
N PHE A 168 17.93 -15.08 9.52
CA PHE A 168 18.75 -14.76 10.70
C PHE A 168 17.91 -14.65 11.97
N PHE A 169 16.64 -14.22 11.82
CA PHE A 169 15.68 -14.06 12.90
C PHE A 169 14.74 -15.27 13.06
N ASP A 170 14.91 -16.33 12.25
CA ASP A 170 14.07 -17.54 12.31
C ASP A 170 14.43 -18.40 13.54
N TYR A 171 13.50 -19.27 13.94
CA TYR A 171 13.75 -20.34 14.89
C TYR A 171 13.41 -21.71 14.25
N PRO A 172 14.38 -22.62 14.07
CA PRO A 172 15.82 -22.43 14.26
C PRO A 172 16.41 -21.42 13.25
N ARG A 173 17.51 -20.75 13.61
CA ARG A 173 18.16 -19.78 12.71
C ARG A 173 18.70 -20.49 11.48
N LYS A 174 18.40 -19.94 10.30
CA LYS A 174 18.93 -20.43 9.01
C LYS A 174 20.31 -19.90 8.66
N ILE A 175 20.69 -18.76 9.26
CA ILE A 175 22.02 -18.15 9.07
C ILE A 175 22.56 -17.59 10.40
N GLY A 176 23.85 -17.79 10.64
CA GLY A 176 24.56 -17.23 11.80
C GLY A 176 25.04 -15.80 11.59
N LEU A 177 25.40 -15.10 12.68
CA LEU A 177 25.89 -13.71 12.62
C LEU A 177 27.18 -13.58 11.80
N ARG A 178 28.12 -14.51 11.95
CA ARG A 178 29.40 -14.49 11.22
C ARG A 178 29.19 -14.68 9.72
N GLU A 179 28.33 -15.63 9.35
CA GLU A 179 28.03 -15.91 7.94
C GLU A 179 27.28 -14.75 7.29
N LEU A 180 26.30 -14.16 7.98
CA LEU A 180 25.60 -12.97 7.51
C LEU A 180 26.54 -11.76 7.38
N ALA A 181 27.47 -11.59 8.31
CA ALA A 181 28.47 -10.52 8.25
C ALA A 181 29.39 -10.67 7.04
N ALA A 182 29.82 -11.90 6.73
CA ALA A 182 30.60 -12.20 5.53
C ALA A 182 29.81 -11.87 4.25
N LYS A 183 28.53 -12.26 4.15
CA LYS A 183 27.66 -11.93 3.01
C LYS A 183 27.46 -10.41 2.83
N LEU A 184 27.45 -9.67 3.93
CA LEU A 184 27.29 -8.21 3.94
C LEU A 184 28.62 -7.44 3.74
N GLY A 185 29.76 -8.12 3.70
CA GLY A 185 31.08 -7.47 3.60
C GLY A 185 31.45 -6.63 4.83
N VAL A 186 30.95 -6.99 6.01
CA VAL A 186 31.20 -6.25 7.27
C VAL A 186 31.79 -7.16 8.34
N LYS A 187 32.46 -6.57 9.34
CA LYS A 187 32.94 -7.32 10.49
C LYS A 187 31.76 -7.81 11.35
N PRO A 188 31.81 -9.01 11.95
CA PRO A 188 30.73 -9.52 12.81
C PRO A 188 30.36 -8.58 13.97
N ALA A 189 31.34 -7.91 14.57
CA ALA A 189 31.11 -6.92 15.62
C ALA A 189 30.31 -5.70 15.11
N THR A 190 30.65 -5.20 13.92
CA THR A 190 29.91 -4.11 13.26
C THR A 190 28.47 -4.51 12.95
N LEU A 191 28.25 -5.73 12.43
CA LEU A 191 26.90 -6.23 12.20
C LEU A 191 26.10 -6.34 13.50
N SER A 192 26.71 -6.89 14.55
CA SER A 192 26.08 -7.02 15.88
C SER A 192 25.63 -5.65 16.41
N GLU A 193 26.49 -4.63 16.30
CA GLU A 193 26.18 -3.29 16.75
C GLU A 193 25.03 -2.67 15.95
N ILE A 194 25.06 -2.79 14.62
CA ILE A 194 24.01 -2.27 13.73
C ILE A 194 22.67 -2.92 14.07
N ILE A 195 22.64 -4.24 14.24
CA ILE A 195 21.43 -4.99 14.63
C ILE A 195 20.95 -4.49 16.00
N ARG A 196 21.81 -4.42 17.02
CA ARG A 196 21.40 -3.95 18.35
C ARG A 196 20.83 -2.53 18.34
N ARG A 197 21.48 -1.60 17.63
CA ARG A 197 21.02 -0.20 17.50
C ARG A 197 19.70 -0.11 16.73
N GLY A 198 19.54 -0.88 15.66
CA GLY A 198 18.30 -0.92 14.88
C GLY A 198 17.16 -1.54 15.67
N THR A 199 17.39 -2.67 16.36
CA THR A 199 16.40 -3.31 17.23
C THR A 199 15.97 -2.36 18.33
N LYS A 200 16.89 -1.64 18.98
CA LYS A 200 16.54 -0.62 19.98
C LYS A 200 15.61 0.46 19.40
N ARG A 201 15.87 0.94 18.17
CA ARG A 201 15.01 1.93 17.49
C ARG A 201 13.61 1.38 17.22
N LEU A 202 13.53 0.15 16.73
CA LEU A 202 12.26 -0.54 16.48
C LEU A 202 11.46 -0.76 17.78
N LEU A 203 12.12 -1.21 18.85
CA LEU A 203 11.48 -1.43 20.14
C LEU A 203 10.99 -0.11 20.76
N LYS A 204 11.80 0.95 20.72
CA LYS A 204 11.37 2.29 21.16
C LYS A 204 10.13 2.76 20.39
N GLN A 205 10.12 2.59 19.07
CA GLN A 205 8.96 2.93 18.26
C GLN A 205 7.73 2.10 18.63
N TYR A 206 7.90 0.83 19.00
CA TYR A 206 6.79 -0.05 19.34
C TYR A 206 6.21 0.20 20.75
N PHE A 207 7.06 0.53 21.73
CA PHE A 207 6.66 0.65 23.14
C PHE A 207 6.54 2.10 23.66
N GLU A 208 7.24 3.06 23.05
CA GLU A 208 7.26 4.47 23.50
C GLU A 208 6.40 5.38 22.60
N LYS A 209 5.57 4.81 21.72
CA LYS A 209 4.58 5.54 20.89
C LYS A 209 3.16 5.30 21.37
#